data_AF-A0AAC8VM17-F1
#
_entry.id   AF-A0AAC8VM17-F1
#
_cell.length_a   1.000
_cell.length_b   1.000
_cell.length_c   1.000
_cell.angle_alpha   90.00
_cell.angle_beta   90.00
_cell.angle_gamma   90.00
#
_symmetry.space_group_name_H-M   'P 1'
#
loop_
_entity.id
_entity.type
_entity.pdbx_description
1 polymer ?
#
loop_
_entity_poly.entity_id
_entity_poly.type
_entity_poly.pdbx_seq_one_letter_code
_entity_poly.pdbx_strand_id
1 'polypeptide(L)'
;MYQPLRYQGQYFDAETGLHYNRFRYYDPDAGRFISQDPIGLAGGINLYQYAPNPLVWVDPLGLTNLNTNTATGNFGVYEIRIDGELYKYGKADMNRITISSGLPTRLHQQVRKLRDLYPDKQVAGTVLEDGYESTSKAKAAETAKLDAHYESTGEIPEGNKKSYKPKGKCDL
;
A
#
# COMPACT_ATOMS: atom_id res chain seq x y z
N MET A 1 -16.69 32.45 -20.94
CA MET A 1 -16.63 31.83 -19.60
C MET A 1 -15.25 31.21 -19.47
N TYR A 2 -14.37 31.78 -18.64
CA TYR A 2 -13.00 31.30 -18.44
C TYR A 2 -13.01 30.26 -17.31
N GLN A 3 -12.55 29.04 -17.59
CA GLN A 3 -12.42 27.96 -16.60
C GLN A 3 -10.94 27.84 -16.20
N PRO A 4 -10.54 28.31 -15.02
CA PRO A 4 -9.14 28.26 -14.58
C PRO A 4 -8.72 26.91 -13.98
N LEU A 5 -9.66 26.02 -13.63
CA LEU A 5 -9.30 24.73 -13.06
C LEU A 5 -8.67 23.81 -14.12
N ARG A 6 -7.60 23.11 -13.75
CA ARG A 6 -6.92 22.10 -14.59
C ARG A 6 -6.95 20.74 -13.88
N TYR A 7 -5.88 19.96 -13.94
CA TYR A 7 -5.77 18.70 -13.17
C TYR A 7 -5.85 18.95 -11.65
N GLN A 8 -6.04 17.89 -10.86
CA GLN A 8 -6.24 18.02 -9.41
C GLN A 8 -5.12 18.84 -8.74
N GLY A 9 -5.48 20.00 -8.18
CA GLY A 9 -4.54 20.93 -7.53
C GLY A 9 -3.90 21.99 -8.45
N GLN A 10 -4.23 22.00 -9.75
CA GLN A 10 -3.68 22.94 -10.73
C GLN A 10 -4.63 24.10 -11.04
N TYR A 11 -4.09 25.32 -11.01
CA TYR A 11 -4.77 26.53 -11.45
C TYR A 11 -4.09 27.08 -12.71
N PHE A 12 -4.86 27.37 -13.77
CA PHE A 12 -4.33 27.96 -14.99
C PHE A 12 -4.10 29.45 -14.81
N ASP A 13 -2.85 29.85 -15.03
CA ASP A 13 -2.46 31.25 -15.08
C ASP A 13 -2.48 31.72 -16.54
N ALA A 14 -3.43 32.61 -16.87
CA ALA A 14 -3.61 33.13 -18.23
C ALA A 14 -2.49 34.08 -18.66
N GLU A 15 -1.76 34.68 -17.73
CA GLU A 15 -0.70 35.64 -18.06
C GLU A 15 0.57 34.94 -18.55
N THR A 16 0.83 33.74 -18.04
CA THR A 16 2.05 32.96 -18.34
C THR A 16 1.78 31.70 -19.17
N GLY A 17 0.53 31.24 -19.25
CA GLY A 17 0.16 29.98 -19.90
C GLY A 17 0.53 28.74 -19.06
N LEU A 18 1.04 28.93 -17.84
CA LEU A 18 1.50 27.86 -16.96
C LEU A 18 0.41 27.39 -15.99
N HIS A 19 0.61 26.20 -15.44
CA HIS A 19 -0.26 25.63 -14.42
C HIS A 19 0.36 25.82 -13.04
N TYR A 20 -0.25 26.64 -12.20
CA TYR A 20 0.17 26.85 -10.82
C TYR A 20 -0.24 25.67 -9.94
N ASN A 21 0.75 25.01 -9.35
CA ASN A 21 0.63 23.95 -8.35
C ASN A 21 1.22 24.46 -7.04
N ARG A 22 0.45 25.24 -6.26
CA ARG A 22 0.73 25.76 -4.89
C ARG A 22 2.14 26.32 -4.60
N PHE A 23 3.20 25.52 -4.74
CA PHE A 23 4.59 25.93 -4.56
C PHE A 23 5.41 26.00 -5.87
N ARG A 24 4.89 25.50 -7.00
CA ARG A 24 5.60 25.45 -8.28
C ARG A 24 4.71 25.72 -9.50
N TYR A 25 5.32 26.22 -10.57
CA TYR A 25 4.68 26.35 -11.88
C TYR A 25 5.02 25.14 -12.76
N TYR A 26 3.99 24.54 -13.34
CA TYR A 26 4.06 23.40 -14.24
C TYR A 26 3.84 23.85 -15.67
N ASP A 27 4.74 23.45 -16.56
CA ASP A 27 4.63 23.64 -18.00
C ASP A 27 3.91 22.41 -18.61
N PRO A 28 2.67 22.56 -19.10
CA PRO A 28 1.93 21.46 -19.70
C PRO A 28 2.50 21.01 -21.05
N ASP A 29 3.18 21.87 -21.80
CA ASP A 29 3.76 21.53 -23.11
C ASP A 29 5.02 20.69 -22.94
N ALA A 30 5.85 21.03 -21.93
CA ALA A 30 7.08 20.30 -21.61
C ALA A 30 6.87 19.14 -20.62
N GLY A 31 5.70 19.03 -20.01
CA GLY A 31 5.30 17.98 -19.07
C GLY A 31 6.04 18.01 -17.73
N ARG A 32 6.60 19.15 -17.31
CA ARG A 32 7.54 19.27 -16.18
C ARG A 32 7.36 20.57 -15.39
N PHE A 33 7.91 20.64 -14.18
CA PHE A 33 8.02 21.90 -13.45
C PHE A 33 9.11 22.79 -14.05
N ILE A 34 8.89 24.11 -14.05
CA ILE A 34 9.90 25.08 -14.54
C ILE A 34 10.90 25.50 -13.46
N SER A 35 10.55 25.30 -12.19
CA SER A 35 11.41 25.57 -11.02
C SER A 35 11.91 24.26 -10.41
N GLN A 36 13.17 24.26 -9.94
CA GLN A 36 13.72 23.15 -9.18
C GLN A 36 12.90 22.88 -7.91
N ASP A 37 12.77 21.62 -7.53
CA ASP A 37 12.11 21.23 -6.28
C ASP A 37 12.84 21.84 -5.07
N PRO A 38 12.17 22.65 -4.23
CA PRO A 38 12.80 23.25 -3.04
C PRO A 38 13.27 22.20 -2.02
N ILE A 39 12.81 20.94 -2.11
CA ILE A 39 13.28 19.83 -1.26
C ILE A 39 14.60 19.20 -1.76
N GLY A 40 15.09 19.63 -2.93
CA GLY A 40 16.35 19.15 -3.51
C GLY A 40 16.32 17.66 -3.86
N LEU A 41 17.47 16.98 -3.70
CA LEU A 41 17.63 15.55 -4.04
C LEU A 41 16.74 14.59 -3.24
N ALA A 42 16.14 15.04 -2.13
CA ALA A 42 15.11 14.27 -1.42
C ALA A 42 13.84 14.08 -2.28
N GLY A 43 13.65 14.93 -3.29
CA GLY A 43 12.62 14.93 -4.33
C GLY A 43 12.65 13.73 -5.27
N GLY A 44 13.80 13.06 -5.35
CA GLY A 44 14.18 12.17 -6.44
C GLY A 44 15.29 12.77 -7.29
N ILE A 45 15.82 11.98 -8.23
CA ILE A 45 16.95 12.38 -9.09
C ILE A 45 16.53 13.48 -10.08
N ASN A 46 15.26 13.51 -10.47
CA ASN A 46 14.73 14.48 -11.42
C ASN A 46 13.98 15.61 -10.68
N LEU A 47 14.70 16.70 -10.41
CA LEU A 47 14.23 17.88 -9.68
C LEU A 47 13.10 18.66 -10.38
N TYR A 48 12.78 18.31 -11.62
CA TYR A 48 11.74 18.96 -12.43
C TYR A 48 10.53 18.05 -12.69
N GLN A 49 10.51 16.83 -12.15
CA GLN A 49 9.46 15.85 -12.42
C GLN A 49 8.17 16.15 -11.63
N TYR A 50 7.01 16.07 -12.30
CA TYR A 50 5.69 16.28 -11.69
C TYR A 50 5.21 15.09 -10.84
N ALA A 51 5.27 13.89 -11.41
CA ALA A 51 5.03 12.64 -10.70
C ALA A 51 5.70 11.49 -11.49
N PRO A 52 6.16 10.42 -10.82
CA PRO A 52 6.68 9.23 -11.51
C PRO A 52 5.65 8.57 -12.45
N ASN A 53 4.36 8.67 -12.12
CA ASN A 53 3.27 8.21 -12.98
C ASN A 53 2.04 9.14 -12.83
N PRO A 54 1.85 10.13 -13.72
CA PRO A 54 0.80 11.15 -13.61
C PRO A 54 -0.63 10.63 -13.83
N LEU A 55 -0.80 9.39 -14.30
CA LEU A 55 -2.13 8.77 -14.48
C LEU A 55 -2.66 8.13 -13.19
N VAL A 56 -1.77 7.78 -12.26
CA VAL A 56 -2.12 7.04 -11.02
C VAL A 56 -1.73 7.82 -9.76
N TRP A 57 -0.74 8.72 -9.84
CA TRP A 57 -0.18 9.43 -8.70
C TRP A 57 -0.53 10.91 -8.79
N VAL A 58 -1.21 11.39 -7.75
CA VAL A 58 -1.41 12.82 -7.52
C VAL A 58 -0.37 13.25 -6.48
N ASP A 59 0.39 14.31 -6.75
CA ASP A 59 1.23 14.99 -5.75
C ASP A 59 0.51 16.27 -5.29
N PRO A 60 -0.31 16.24 -4.21
CA PRO A 60 -1.15 17.36 -3.82
C PRO A 60 -0.36 18.53 -3.21
N LEU A 61 0.90 18.29 -2.84
CA LEU A 61 1.77 19.28 -2.20
C LEU A 61 2.98 19.65 -3.07
N GLY A 62 3.33 18.87 -4.08
CA GLY A 62 4.49 19.11 -4.93
C GLY A 62 5.82 18.84 -4.21
N LEU A 63 5.85 17.94 -3.21
CA LEU A 63 6.92 17.87 -2.21
C LEU A 63 7.40 16.45 -1.84
N THR A 64 6.99 15.36 -2.54
CA THR A 64 7.40 13.93 -2.37
C THR A 64 6.39 12.94 -1.73
N ASN A 65 6.64 11.66 -2.02
CA ASN A 65 5.90 10.45 -1.67
C ASN A 65 5.76 10.20 -0.16
N LEU A 66 4.52 10.21 0.35
CA LEU A 66 4.14 9.80 1.72
C LEU A 66 4.24 8.28 2.00
N ASN A 67 4.97 7.50 1.20
CA ASN A 67 5.05 6.04 1.30
C ASN A 67 6.41 5.56 1.80
N THR A 68 6.88 6.07 2.94
CA THR A 68 8.00 5.45 3.65
C THR A 68 7.46 4.35 4.58
N ASN A 69 7.93 3.12 4.42
CA ASN A 69 7.56 1.95 5.24
C ASN A 69 7.98 2.07 6.73
N THR A 70 8.46 3.24 7.15
CA THR A 70 8.93 3.59 8.49
C THR A 70 7.83 4.12 9.42
N ALA A 71 6.55 4.05 9.02
CA ALA A 71 5.44 4.35 9.93
C ALA A 71 5.53 3.46 11.18
N THR A 72 5.85 4.06 12.32
CA THR A 72 5.80 3.44 13.64
C THR A 72 4.32 3.26 13.99
N GLY A 73 3.92 2.03 14.35
CA GLY A 73 2.54 1.71 14.64
C GLY A 73 2.42 0.37 15.36
N ASN A 74 1.20 -0.02 15.74
CA ASN A 74 0.94 -1.34 16.29
C ASN A 74 0.47 -2.26 15.17
N PHE A 75 1.36 -3.09 14.65
CA PHE A 75 1.04 -4.07 13.63
C PHE A 75 0.89 -5.46 14.26
N GLY A 76 0.06 -6.28 13.64
CA GLY A 76 -0.17 -7.67 14.03
C GLY A 76 -0.28 -8.58 12.82
N VAL A 77 -0.02 -9.86 13.03
CA VAL A 77 -0.13 -10.93 12.05
C VAL A 77 -1.41 -11.72 12.34
N TYR A 78 -2.22 -11.90 11.31
CA TYR A 78 -3.43 -12.70 11.34
C TYR A 78 -3.31 -13.90 10.41
N GLU A 79 -4.15 -14.90 10.67
CA GLU A 79 -4.44 -15.98 9.75
C GLU A 79 -5.90 -15.94 9.30
N ILE A 80 -6.15 -16.51 8.14
CA ILE A 80 -7.49 -16.77 7.63
C ILE A 80 -7.56 -18.25 7.28
N ARG A 81 -8.62 -18.91 7.77
CA ARG A 81 -8.92 -20.31 7.50
C ARG A 81 -10.27 -20.42 6.78
N ILE A 82 -10.35 -21.36 5.85
CA ILE A 82 -11.58 -21.72 5.13
C ILE A 82 -11.83 -23.21 5.40
N ASP A 83 -12.99 -23.54 5.97
CA ASP A 83 -13.36 -24.91 6.37
C ASP A 83 -12.31 -25.60 7.28
N GLY A 84 -11.57 -24.80 8.06
CA GLY A 84 -10.49 -25.28 8.93
C GLY A 84 -9.11 -25.34 8.28
N GLU A 85 -9.02 -25.25 6.94
CA GLU A 85 -7.75 -25.23 6.20
C GLU A 85 -7.16 -23.82 6.17
N LEU A 86 -5.84 -23.71 6.31
CA LEU A 86 -5.14 -22.43 6.25
C LEU A 86 -5.21 -21.87 4.82
N TYR A 87 -5.90 -20.74 4.68
CA TYR A 87 -5.97 -20.03 3.41
C TYR A 87 -4.86 -18.99 3.29
N LYS A 88 -4.60 -18.22 4.36
CA LYS A 88 -3.67 -17.09 4.30
C LYS A 88 -3.09 -16.67 5.63
N TYR A 89 -1.81 -16.28 5.64
CA TYR A 89 -1.24 -15.38 6.65
C TYR A 89 -1.12 -13.96 6.10
N GLY A 90 -1.30 -12.96 6.95
CA GLY A 90 -1.13 -11.56 6.55
C GLY A 90 -0.92 -10.62 7.73
N LYS A 91 -0.32 -9.46 7.46
CA LYS A 91 -0.25 -8.37 8.43
C LYS A 91 -1.41 -7.38 8.35
N ALA A 92 -1.80 -6.83 9.49
CA ALA A 92 -2.74 -5.73 9.63
C ALA A 92 -2.23 -4.69 10.63
N ASP A 93 -2.79 -3.48 10.52
CA ASP A 93 -2.66 -2.44 11.54
C ASP A 93 -3.71 -2.68 12.62
N MET A 94 -3.26 -2.88 13.86
CA MET A 94 -4.09 -3.17 15.02
C MET A 94 -4.76 -1.92 15.57
N ASN A 95 -4.26 -0.73 15.27
CA ASN A 95 -4.91 0.52 15.68
C ASN A 95 -6.18 0.80 14.86
N ARG A 96 -6.33 0.12 13.71
CA ARG A 96 -7.47 0.32 12.81
C ARG A 96 -8.49 -0.81 12.95
N ILE A 97 -9.35 -0.74 13.95
CA ILE A 97 -10.35 -1.77 14.27
C ILE A 97 -11.71 -1.45 13.63
N THR A 98 -12.40 -2.47 13.12
CA THR A 98 -13.80 -2.35 12.67
C THR A 98 -14.75 -2.60 13.83
N ILE A 99 -15.54 -1.59 14.20
CA ILE A 99 -16.43 -1.58 15.38
C ILE A 99 -17.37 -2.79 15.40
N SER A 100 -17.96 -3.15 14.26
CA SER A 100 -18.96 -4.22 14.19
C SER A 100 -18.42 -5.62 14.49
N SER A 101 -17.13 -5.87 14.23
CA SER A 101 -16.52 -7.19 14.39
C SER A 101 -15.45 -7.26 15.47
N GLY A 102 -14.95 -6.11 15.97
CA GLY A 102 -13.79 -6.06 16.86
C GLY A 102 -12.46 -6.47 16.22
N LEU A 103 -12.48 -6.96 14.98
CA LEU A 103 -11.30 -7.34 14.21
C LEU A 103 -10.60 -6.13 13.58
N PRO A 104 -9.28 -6.23 13.33
CA PRO A 104 -8.57 -5.28 12.48
C PRO A 104 -9.26 -5.13 11.13
N THR A 105 -9.39 -3.89 10.65
CA THR A 105 -10.20 -3.55 9.47
C THR A 105 -9.75 -4.31 8.24
N ARG A 106 -8.43 -4.52 8.09
CA ARG A 106 -7.88 -5.30 6.98
C ARG A 106 -8.27 -6.78 7.04
N LEU A 107 -8.32 -7.37 8.24
CA LEU A 107 -8.78 -8.75 8.44
C LEU A 107 -10.28 -8.85 8.18
N HIS A 108 -11.08 -7.94 8.74
CA HIS A 108 -12.52 -7.86 8.51
C HIS A 108 -12.86 -7.80 7.02
N GLN A 109 -12.21 -6.92 6.27
CA GLN A 109 -12.42 -6.77 4.83
C GLN A 109 -12.07 -8.04 4.04
N GLN A 110 -10.98 -8.71 4.40
CA GLN A 110 -10.59 -9.96 3.73
C GLN A 110 -11.56 -11.10 4.04
N VAL A 111 -11.96 -11.27 5.30
CA VAL A 111 -12.94 -12.30 5.69
C VAL A 111 -14.27 -12.06 5.00
N ARG A 112 -14.76 -10.81 4.97
CA ARG A 112 -16.00 -10.46 4.26
C ARG A 112 -15.91 -10.80 2.78
N LYS A 113 -14.84 -10.38 2.11
CA LYS A 113 -14.62 -10.69 0.69
C LYS A 113 -14.58 -12.20 0.43
N LEU A 114 -13.96 -12.98 1.32
CA LEU A 114 -13.90 -14.42 1.19
C LEU A 114 -15.24 -15.11 1.44
N ARG A 115 -16.07 -14.60 2.35
CA ARG A 115 -17.46 -15.06 2.52
C ARG A 115 -18.31 -14.79 1.29
N ASP A 116 -18.11 -13.65 0.64
CA ASP A 116 -18.80 -13.33 -0.62
C ASP A 116 -18.36 -14.24 -1.78
N LEU A 117 -17.09 -14.66 -1.80
CA LEU A 117 -16.52 -15.56 -2.81
C LEU A 117 -16.87 -17.03 -2.59
N TYR A 118 -16.99 -17.46 -1.33
CA TYR A 118 -17.28 -18.82 -0.94
C TYR A 118 -18.46 -18.83 0.05
N PRO A 119 -19.70 -18.60 -0.43
CA PRO A 119 -20.88 -18.50 0.43
C PRO A 119 -21.16 -19.80 1.20
N ASP A 120 -20.79 -20.94 0.62
CA ASP A 120 -21.03 -22.26 1.21
C ASP A 120 -19.93 -22.72 2.19
N LYS A 121 -18.83 -21.95 2.31
CA LYS A 121 -17.67 -22.32 3.12
C LYS A 121 -17.57 -21.48 4.39
N GLN A 122 -17.11 -22.11 5.47
CA GLN A 122 -16.89 -21.42 6.73
C GLN A 122 -15.57 -20.65 6.70
N VAL A 123 -15.66 -19.32 6.59
CA VAL A 123 -14.48 -18.44 6.64
C VAL A 123 -14.32 -17.82 8.03
N ALA A 124 -13.16 -18.10 8.65
CA ALA A 124 -12.75 -17.58 9.94
C ALA A 124 -11.41 -16.82 9.81
N GLY A 125 -11.28 -15.70 10.52
CA GLY A 125 -10.05 -14.92 10.57
C GLY A 125 -9.68 -14.64 12.03
N THR A 126 -8.45 -14.95 12.41
CA THR A 126 -7.94 -14.84 13.79
C THR A 126 -6.64 -14.04 13.78
N VAL A 127 -6.49 -13.15 14.76
CA VAL A 127 -5.21 -12.46 15.01
C VAL A 127 -4.35 -13.41 15.85
N LEU A 128 -3.12 -13.67 15.40
CA LEU A 128 -2.22 -14.59 16.08
C LEU A 128 -1.28 -13.87 17.03
N GLU A 129 -0.67 -12.79 16.56
CA GLU A 129 0.31 -12.00 17.31
C GLU A 129 0.13 -10.52 16.97
N ASP A 130 0.28 -9.67 17.97
CA ASP A 130 0.28 -8.21 17.87
C ASP A 130 1.50 -7.60 18.57
N GLY A 131 1.66 -6.27 18.50
CA GLY A 131 2.75 -5.55 19.16
C GLY A 131 3.99 -5.31 18.29
N TYR A 132 3.90 -5.50 16.98
CA TYR A 132 5.00 -5.18 16.08
C TYR A 132 5.06 -3.67 15.82
N GLU A 133 6.13 -3.02 16.28
CA GLU A 133 6.33 -1.56 16.19
C GLU A 133 6.47 -1.03 14.74
N SER A 134 6.77 -1.91 13.78
CA SER A 134 7.01 -1.51 12.40
C SER A 134 6.42 -2.50 11.39
N THR A 135 6.13 -2.00 10.19
CA THR A 135 5.62 -2.82 9.10
C THR A 135 6.61 -3.90 8.66
N SER A 136 7.92 -3.65 8.77
CA SER A 136 8.98 -4.58 8.42
C SER A 136 9.07 -5.74 9.40
N LYS A 137 9.00 -5.47 10.72
CA LYS A 137 8.98 -6.49 11.76
C LYS A 137 7.75 -7.41 11.60
N ALA A 138 6.57 -6.83 11.40
CA ALA A 138 5.35 -7.60 11.16
C ALA A 138 5.43 -8.45 9.88
N LYS A 139 6.05 -7.92 8.80
CA LYS A 139 6.26 -8.67 7.57
C LYS A 139 7.25 -9.82 7.75
N ALA A 140 8.31 -9.63 8.54
CA ALA A 140 9.25 -10.69 8.87
C ALA A 140 8.57 -11.82 9.66
N ALA A 141 7.72 -11.49 10.63
CA ALA A 141 6.92 -12.47 11.38
C ALA A 141 5.91 -13.20 10.48
N GLU A 142 5.21 -12.48 9.59
CA GLU A 142 4.34 -13.09 8.58
C GLU A 142 5.10 -14.09 7.70
N THR A 143 6.31 -13.71 7.25
CA THR A 143 7.16 -14.56 6.40
C THR A 143 7.64 -15.79 7.17
N ALA A 144 8.06 -15.64 8.43
CA ALA A 144 8.49 -16.76 9.26
C ALA A 144 7.38 -17.80 9.48
N LYS A 145 6.12 -17.37 9.61
CA LYS A 145 4.97 -18.29 9.70
C LYS A 145 4.71 -19.04 8.39
N LEU A 146 4.89 -18.36 7.25
CA LEU A 146 4.78 -18.99 5.94
C LEU A 146 5.92 -19.99 5.70
N ASP A 147 7.16 -19.64 6.09
CA ASP A 147 8.32 -20.53 6.03
C ASP A 147 8.07 -21.79 6.87
N ALA A 148 7.64 -21.65 8.13
CA ALA A 148 7.35 -22.78 9.01
C ALA A 148 6.21 -23.68 8.48
N HIS A 149 5.16 -23.08 7.92
CA HIS A 149 4.07 -23.84 7.31
C HIS A 149 4.55 -24.62 6.09
N TYR A 150 5.34 -24.00 5.22
CA TYR A 150 5.93 -24.63 4.05
C TYR A 150 6.89 -25.78 4.43
N GLU A 151 7.70 -25.61 5.48
CA GLU A 151 8.57 -26.68 6.00
C GLU A 151 7.76 -27.88 6.53
N SER A 152 6.60 -27.64 7.15
CA SER A 152 5.75 -28.70 7.69
C SER A 152 4.88 -29.44 6.67
N THR A 153 4.33 -28.73 5.68
CA THR A 153 3.34 -29.27 4.73
C THR A 153 3.90 -29.46 3.33
N GLY A 154 4.98 -28.77 2.98
CA GLY A 154 5.48 -28.67 1.61
C GLY A 154 4.63 -27.77 0.69
N GLU A 155 3.55 -27.18 1.21
CA GLU A 155 2.59 -26.41 0.42
C GLU A 155 2.54 -24.93 0.82
N ILE A 156 2.23 -24.08 -0.15
CA ILE A 156 2.03 -22.63 0.07
C ILE A 156 0.53 -22.38 0.21
N PRO A 157 0.08 -21.67 1.27
CA PRO A 157 -1.33 -21.32 1.43
C PRO A 157 -1.88 -20.61 0.20
N GLU A 158 -3.09 -20.97 -0.23
CA GLU A 158 -3.71 -20.50 -1.47
C GLU A 158 -3.68 -18.97 -1.60
N GLY A 159 -4.00 -18.27 -0.51
CA GLY A 159 -4.02 -16.80 -0.45
C GLY A 159 -2.64 -16.12 -0.45
N ASN A 160 -1.55 -16.88 -0.30
CA ASN A 160 -0.17 -16.37 -0.32
C ASN A 160 0.64 -16.81 -1.55
N LYS A 161 0.12 -17.69 -2.42
CA LYS A 161 0.83 -18.20 -3.62
C LYS A 161 1.42 -17.12 -4.53
N LYS A 162 0.76 -15.97 -4.66
CA LYS A 162 1.24 -14.84 -5.48
C LYS A 162 2.28 -13.96 -4.78
N SER A 163 2.22 -13.88 -3.46
CA SER A 163 3.00 -12.92 -2.66
C SER A 163 4.22 -13.52 -1.99
N TYR A 164 4.22 -14.83 -1.76
CA TYR A 164 5.28 -15.56 -1.07
C TYR A 164 5.99 -16.50 -2.03
N LYS A 165 7.32 -16.43 -2.02
CA LYS A 165 8.20 -17.36 -2.74
C LYS A 165 9.18 -17.95 -1.71
N PRO A 166 9.21 -19.28 -1.52
CA PRO A 166 10.11 -19.89 -0.57
C PRO A 166 11.57 -19.63 -0.98
N LYS A 167 12.42 -19.33 0.01
CA LYS A 167 13.86 -19.17 -0.20
C LYS A 167 14.46 -20.52 -0.59
N GLY A 168 14.63 -20.76 -1.89
CA GLY A 168 15.20 -22.02 -2.38
C GLY A 168 14.90 -22.32 -3.86
N LYS A 169 13.88 -21.70 -4.47
CA LYS A 169 13.75 -21.70 -5.93
C LYS A 169 14.58 -20.56 -6.53
N CYS A 170 15.90 -20.74 -6.51
CA CYS A 170 16.75 -20.10 -7.51
C CYS A 170 16.47 -20.83 -8.82
N ASP A 171 15.60 -20.27 -9.64
CA ASP A 171 15.47 -20.71 -11.03
C ASP A 171 16.80 -20.34 -11.73
N LEU A 172 17.54 -21.36 -12.18
CA LEU A 172 18.65 -21.24 -13.15
C LEU A 172 18.10 -20.82 -14.51
#